data_AF-A0A174EB01-F1
#
_entry.id   AF-A0A174EB01-F1
#
_cell.length_a   1.000
_cell.length_b   1.000
_cell.length_c   1.000
_cell.angle_alpha   90.00
_cell.angle_beta   90.00
_cell.angle_gamma   90.00
#
_symmetry.space_group_name_H-M   'P 1'
#
loop_
_entity.id
_entity.type
_entity.pdbx_description
1 polymer ?
#
loop_
_entity_poly.entity_id
_entity_poly.type
_entity_poly.pdbx_seq_one_letter_code
_entity_poly.pdbx_strand_id
1 'polypeptide(L)'
;MLREVPYSGQSIDGEGFMIEDFPDLNCDVEHCVLTKMEQQDIHKVINQLNSEERMIIYGIFFENKTQTQMAEIMGISRQMLSYKLKSTLNKMREMYMNKFF
;
A
#
# COMPACT_ATOMS: atom_id res chain seq x y z
N MET A 1 37.50 3.88 36.58
CA MET A 1 37.44 5.31 36.22
C MET A 1 36.70 5.42 34.89
N LEU A 2 35.45 5.87 34.89
CA LEU A 2 34.75 6.23 33.66
C LEU A 2 35.31 7.57 33.17
N ARG A 3 35.75 7.64 31.91
CA ARG A 3 36.20 8.88 31.28
C ARG A 3 34.96 9.56 30.70
N GLU A 4 34.49 10.63 31.32
CA GLU A 4 33.42 11.45 30.77
C GLU A 4 33.95 12.15 29.51
N VAL A 5 33.21 11.99 28.40
CA VAL A 5 33.47 12.71 27.15
C VAL A 5 32.88 14.10 27.33
N PRO A 6 33.66 15.19 27.25
CA PRO A 6 33.11 16.53 27.39
C PRO A 6 32.20 16.80 26.19
N TYR A 7 30.92 17.05 26.45
CA TYR A 7 30.02 17.64 25.46
C TYR A 7 30.57 19.04 25.15
N SER A 8 31.29 19.17 24.05
CA SER A 8 31.79 20.44 23.56
C SER A 8 30.62 21.25 23.02
N GLY A 9 29.99 22.02 23.90
CA GLY A 9 29.18 23.17 23.52
C GLY A 9 30.08 24.23 22.90
N GLN A 10 30.34 24.11 21.60
CA GLN A 10 30.89 25.19 20.79
C GLN A 10 29.73 25.85 20.05
N SER A 11 29.28 26.99 20.58
CA SER A 11 28.56 27.99 19.79
C SER A 11 29.59 28.62 18.85
N ILE A 12 29.56 28.20 17.59
CA ILE A 12 30.36 28.79 16.50
C ILE A 12 29.40 29.64 15.67
N ASP A 13 29.57 30.93 15.83
CA ASP A 13 29.27 32.01 14.90
C ASP A 13 29.37 31.58 13.42
N GLY A 14 28.22 31.43 12.77
CA GLY A 14 28.09 31.14 11.34
C GLY A 14 27.01 30.13 11.03
N GLU A 15 25.79 30.61 10.79
CA GLU A 15 24.73 29.93 10.03
C GLU A 15 24.55 28.46 10.43
N GLY A 16 24.07 28.25 11.67
CA GLY A 16 23.79 26.93 12.17
C GLY A 16 22.77 26.24 11.27
N PHE A 17 23.17 25.12 10.67
CA PHE A 17 22.25 24.19 10.01
C PHE A 17 21.12 23.88 10.99
N MET A 18 19.92 24.35 10.68
CA MET A 18 18.71 24.00 11.40
C MET A 18 18.47 22.50 11.19
N ILE A 19 17.75 21.86 12.10
CA ILE A 19 17.30 20.47 11.88
C ILE A 19 16.52 20.36 10.56
N GLU A 20 15.87 21.45 10.13
CA GLU A 20 15.17 21.60 8.84
C GLU A 20 16.10 21.60 7.61
N ASP A 21 17.38 21.93 7.77
CA ASP A 21 18.38 21.93 6.69
C ASP A 21 18.94 20.52 6.42
N PHE A 22 18.62 19.54 7.27
CA PHE A 22 18.90 18.13 7.02
C PHE A 22 17.70 17.50 6.30
N PRO A 23 17.88 16.95 5.08
CA PRO A 23 16.80 16.23 4.42
C PRO A 23 16.37 15.06 5.30
N ASP A 24 15.06 14.88 5.46
CA ASP A 24 14.51 13.72 6.16
C ASP A 24 14.93 12.46 5.40
N LEU A 25 16.00 11.81 5.86
CA LEU A 25 16.58 10.62 5.21
C LEU A 25 15.59 9.44 5.14
N ASN A 26 14.45 9.53 5.83
CA ASN A 26 13.37 8.55 5.76
C ASN A 26 12.35 8.84 4.65
N CYS A 27 12.38 10.03 4.02
CA CYS A 27 11.50 10.37 2.92
C CYS A 27 12.16 10.07 1.57
N ASP A 28 12.14 8.79 1.18
CA ASP A 28 12.41 8.46 -0.22
C ASP A 28 11.23 8.98 -1.07
N VAL A 29 11.40 10.20 -1.57
CA VAL A 29 10.39 10.92 -2.36
C VAL A 29 10.04 10.13 -3.63
N GLU A 30 11.03 9.51 -4.27
CA GLU A 30 10.84 8.68 -5.45
C GLU A 30 9.95 7.49 -5.10
N HIS A 31 10.31 6.75 -4.04
CA HIS A 31 9.50 5.63 -3.56
C HIS A 31 8.08 6.04 -3.18
N CYS A 32 7.90 7.19 -2.53
CA CYS A 32 6.58 7.72 -2.17
C CYS A 32 5.73 8.03 -3.40
N VAL A 33 6.32 8.64 -4.43
CA VAL A 33 5.61 8.98 -5.67
C VAL A 33 5.26 7.71 -6.45
N LEU A 34 6.21 6.79 -6.63
CA LEU A 34 5.98 5.51 -7.31
C LEU A 34 4.87 4.71 -6.64
N THR A 35 4.93 4.57 -5.31
CA THR A 35 3.89 3.85 -4.54
C THR A 35 2.51 4.50 -4.71
N LYS A 36 2.43 5.84 -4.70
CA LYS A 36 1.16 6.55 -4.93
C LYS A 36 0.61 6.32 -6.34
N MET A 37 1.47 6.29 -7.35
CA MET A 37 1.06 6.03 -8.74
C MET A 37 0.53 4.60 -8.90
N GLU A 38 1.24 3.60 -8.37
CA GLU A 38 0.82 2.20 -8.39
C GLU A 38 -0.53 2.00 -7.68
N GLN A 39 -0.70 2.61 -6.50
CA GLN A 39 -1.97 2.58 -5.77
C GLN A 39 -3.12 3.18 -6.60
N GLN A 40 -2.90 4.34 -7.23
CA GLN A 40 -3.92 4.96 -8.08
C GLN A 40 -4.33 4.05 -9.23
N ASP A 41 -3.39 3.35 -9.86
CA ASP A 41 -3.70 2.45 -10.96
C ASP A 41 -4.45 1.21 -10.51
N ILE A 42 -4.10 0.65 -9.34
CA ILE A 42 -4.86 -0.44 -8.71
C ILE A 42 -6.30 0.01 -8.42
N HIS A 43 -6.49 1.20 -7.84
CA HIS A 43 -7.83 1.74 -7.57
C HIS A 43 -8.64 1.95 -8.86
N LYS A 44 -8.01 2.41 -9.95
CA LYS A 44 -8.66 2.51 -11.26
C LYS A 44 -9.09 1.14 -11.81
N VAL A 45 -8.30 0.09 -11.59
CA VAL A 45 -8.67 -1.29 -12.00
C VAL A 45 -9.84 -1.79 -11.17
N ILE A 46 -9.81 -1.62 -9.85
CA ILE A 46 -10.90 -2.03 -8.93
C ILE A 46 -12.23 -1.33 -9.28
N ASN A 47 -12.18 -0.05 -9.68
CA ASN A 47 -13.36 0.72 -10.05
C ASN A 47 -14.05 0.25 -11.34
N GLN A 48 -13.38 -0.54 -12.15
CA GLN A 48 -13.97 -1.14 -13.36
C GLN A 48 -14.50 -2.56 -13.12
N LEU A 49 -14.23 -3.16 -11.96
CA LEU A 49 -14.88 -4.39 -11.54
C LEU A 49 -16.37 -4.15 -11.30
N ASN A 50 -17.18 -5.19 -11.52
CA ASN A 50 -18.60 -5.13 -11.15
C ASN A 50 -18.77 -5.16 -9.62
N SER A 51 -19.99 -4.90 -9.14
CA SER A 51 -20.27 -4.78 -7.70
C SER A 51 -19.91 -6.04 -6.91
N GLU A 52 -20.15 -7.23 -7.47
CA GLU A 52 -19.87 -8.50 -6.81
C GLU A 52 -18.36 -8.77 -6.72
N GLU A 53 -17.65 -8.63 -7.84
CA GLU A 53 -16.19 -8.75 -7.92
C GLU A 53 -15.51 -7.78 -6.95
N ARG A 54 -15.97 -6.53 -6.92
CA ARG A 54 -15.46 -5.48 -6.03
C ARG A 54 -15.68 -5.84 -4.56
N MET A 55 -16.87 -6.32 -4.21
CA MET A 55 -17.18 -6.77 -2.84
C MET A 55 -16.22 -7.86 -2.38
N ILE A 56 -15.90 -8.83 -3.23
CA ILE A 56 -14.93 -9.90 -2.92
C ILE A 56 -13.53 -9.31 -2.64
N ILE A 57 -13.07 -8.38 -3.47
CA ILE A 57 -11.75 -7.75 -3.32
C ILE A 57 -11.66 -6.93 -2.03
N TYR A 58 -12.64 -6.06 -1.77
CA TYR A 58 -12.66 -5.26 -0.53
C TYR A 58 -12.76 -6.14 0.71
N GLY A 59 -13.67 -7.12 0.71
CA GLY A 59 -13.85 -8.02 1.84
C GLY A 59 -12.56 -8.75 2.21
N ILE A 60 -11.84 -9.29 1.22
CA ILE A 60 -10.64 -10.11 1.49
C ILE A 60 -9.40 -9.28 1.76
N PHE A 61 -9.11 -8.26 0.94
CA PHE A 61 -7.82 -7.55 0.99
C PHE A 61 -7.84 -6.27 1.81
N PHE A 62 -9.01 -5.65 2.02
CA PHE A 62 -9.13 -4.38 2.75
C PHE A 62 -9.76 -4.60 4.13
N GLU A 63 -10.73 -5.51 4.24
CA GLU A 63 -11.41 -5.83 5.49
C GLU A 63 -10.88 -7.09 6.18
N ASN A 64 -9.87 -7.75 5.60
CA ASN A 64 -9.21 -8.95 6.12
C ASN A 64 -10.18 -10.13 6.40
N LYS A 65 -11.28 -10.23 5.66
CA LYS A 65 -12.20 -11.38 5.77
C LYS A 65 -11.60 -12.59 5.10
N THR A 66 -11.78 -13.74 5.74
CA THR A 66 -11.43 -15.03 5.13
C THR A 66 -12.39 -15.36 3.99
N GLN A 67 -11.97 -16.25 3.08
CA GLN A 67 -12.86 -16.78 2.04
C GLN A 67 -14.09 -17.51 2.63
N THR A 68 -13.97 -18.10 3.82
CA THR A 68 -15.13 -18.73 4.46
C THR A 68 -16.15 -17.67 4.90
N GLN A 69 -15.70 -16.63 5.60
CA GLN A 69 -16.57 -15.53 6.05
C GLN A 69 -17.21 -14.79 4.86
N MET A 70 -16.47 -14.54 3.78
CA MET A 70 -17.03 -13.91 2.59
C MET A 70 -18.06 -14.79 1.88
N ALA A 71 -17.84 -16.11 1.85
CA ALA A 71 -18.80 -17.03 1.25
C ALA A 71 -20.10 -17.07 2.05
N GLU A 72 -20.01 -17.04 3.39
CA GLU A 72 -21.17 -16.93 4.29
C GLU A 72 -21.95 -15.64 4.07
N ILE A 73 -21.27 -14.48 3.98
CA ILE A 73 -21.91 -13.18 3.73
C ILE A 73 -22.64 -13.16 2.39
N MET A 74 -22.07 -13.79 1.36
CA MET A 74 -22.64 -13.84 0.02
C MET A 74 -23.67 -14.96 -0.17
N GLY A 75 -23.87 -15.85 0.82
CA GLY A 75 -24.78 -16.99 0.71
C GLY A 75 -24.36 -18.02 -0.33
N ILE A 76 -23.06 -18.19 -0.59
CA ILE A 76 -22.50 -19.13 -1.57
C ILE A 76 -21.55 -20.13 -0.92
N SER A 77 -21.19 -21.19 -1.65
CA SER A 77 -20.17 -22.12 -1.16
C SER A 77 -18.77 -21.50 -1.17
N ARG A 78 -17.90 -21.95 -0.26
CA ARG A 78 -16.48 -21.53 -0.23
C ARG A 78 -15.77 -21.84 -1.55
N GLN A 79 -16.09 -22.95 -2.21
CA GLN A 79 -15.50 -23.28 -3.52
C GLN A 79 -15.92 -22.27 -4.59
N MET A 80 -17.19 -21.85 -4.60
CA MET A 80 -17.68 -20.85 -5.54
C MET A 80 -17.00 -19.49 -5.30
N LEU A 81 -16.84 -19.08 -4.04
CA LEU A 81 -16.10 -17.87 -3.73
C LEU A 81 -14.64 -17.95 -4.17
N SER A 82 -13.96 -19.07 -3.91
CA SER A 82 -12.58 -19.28 -4.35
C SER A 82 -12.43 -19.16 -5.87
N TYR A 83 -13.36 -19.75 -6.62
CA TYR A 83 -13.41 -19.61 -8.07
C TYR A 83 -13.64 -18.15 -8.50
N LYS A 84 -14.62 -17.47 -7.93
CA LYS A 84 -14.92 -16.05 -8.22
C LYS A 84 -13.75 -15.15 -7.89
N LEU A 85 -13.08 -15.35 -6.75
CA LEU A 85 -11.87 -14.61 -6.37
C LEU A 85 -10.75 -14.81 -7.39
N LYS A 86 -10.47 -16.07 -7.76
CA LYS A 86 -9.43 -16.38 -8.75
C LYS A 86 -9.73 -15.73 -10.10
N SER A 87 -10.98 -15.81 -10.56
CA SER A 87 -11.42 -15.17 -11.80
C SER A 87 -11.30 -13.64 -11.73
N THR A 88 -11.70 -13.04 -10.61
CA THR A 88 -11.58 -11.59 -10.38
C THR A 88 -10.13 -11.13 -10.39
N LEU A 89 -9.23 -11.84 -9.71
CA LEU A 89 -7.80 -11.51 -9.68
C LEU A 89 -7.15 -11.63 -11.08
N ASN A 90 -7.53 -12.65 -11.87
CA ASN A 90 -7.05 -12.77 -13.24
C ASN A 90 -7.54 -11.62 -14.12
N LYS A 91 -8.82 -11.25 -14.01
CA LYS A 91 -9.39 -10.09 -14.69
C LYS A 91 -8.67 -8.80 -14.32
N MET A 92 -8.44 -8.56 -13.03
CA MET A 92 -7.65 -7.40 -12.56
C MET A 92 -6.24 -7.39 -13.17
N ARG A 93 -5.58 -8.56 -13.22
CA ARG A 93 -4.25 -8.69 -13.84
C ARG A 93 -4.29 -8.29 -15.32
N GLU A 94 -5.23 -8.82 -16.09
CA GLU A 94 -5.38 -8.48 -17.52
C GLU A 94 -5.62 -6.98 -17.73
N MET A 95 -6.52 -6.39 -16.94
CA MET A 95 -6.83 -4.96 -17.01
C MET A 95 -5.63 -4.08 -16.64
N TYR A 96 -4.83 -4.53 -15.67
CA TYR A 96 -3.59 -3.86 -15.30
C TYR A 96 -2.57 -3.95 -16.43
N MET A 97 -2.32 -5.14 -16.98
CA MET A 97 -1.33 -5.33 -18.05
C MET A 97 -1.71 -4.58 -19.33
N ASN A 98 -2.99 -4.55 -19.71
CA ASN A 98 -3.47 -3.81 -20.90
C ASN A 98 -3.34 -2.28 -20.78
N LYS A 99 -2.97 -1.73 -19.62
CA LYS A 99 -2.65 -0.31 -19.49
C LYS A 99 -1.19 0.02 -19.77
N PHE A 100 -0.31 -0.96 -19.60
CA PHE A 100 1.15 -0.77 -19.67
C PHE A 100 1.76 -1.32 -20.96
N PHE A 101 0.96 -1.96 -21.81
CA PHE A 101 1.32 -2.46 -23.15
C PHE A 101 0.23 -2.11 -24.16
#